data_AF-A0A7Y8HIU5-F1
#
_entry.id   AF-A0A7Y8HIU5-F1
#
_cell.length_a   1.000
_cell.length_b   1.000
_cell.length_c   1.000
_cell.angle_alpha   90.00
_cell.angle_beta   90.00
_cell.angle_gamma   90.00
#
_symmetry.space_group_name_H-M   'P 1'
#
loop_
_entity.id
_entity.type
_entity.pdbx_description
1 polymer ?
#
loop_
_entity_poly.entity_id
_entity_poly.type
_entity_poly.pdbx_seq_one_letter_code
_entity_poly.pdbx_strand_id
1 'polypeptide(L)' 'MEGQGGPTLRVVALIPAAGQGKRMGSERPKAFILLGGLPILAHTPKNSKPALR' A
#
# COMPACT_ATOMS: atom_id res chain seq x y z
N MET A 1 27.55 27.11 16.02
CA MET A 1 27.69 25.66 16.29
C MET A 1 26.30 25.06 16.26
N GLU A 2 25.82 24.64 15.09
CA GLU A 2 24.49 24.04 14.96
C GLU A 2 24.59 22.54 15.24
N GLY A 3 23.85 22.10 16.25
CA GLY A 3 23.83 20.73 16.74
C GLY A 3 23.11 19.79 15.77
N GLN A 4 23.69 18.61 15.62
CA GLN A 4 23.30 17.54 14.72
C GLN A 4 21.82 17.15 14.87
N GLY A 5 21.12 17.04 13.74
CA GLY A 5 19.78 16.47 13.68
C GLY A 5 19.78 15.02 14.19
N GLY A 6 18.88 14.72 15.12
CA GLY A 6 18.71 13.38 15.66
C GLY A 6 18.34 12.34 14.59
N PRO A 7 18.43 11.03 14.93
CA PRO A 7 18.16 9.97 13.97
C PRO A 7 16.74 10.08 13.41
N THR A 8 16.62 10.22 12.08
CA THR A 8 15.33 10.19 11.41
C THR A 8 14.87 8.75 11.24
N LEU A 9 13.73 8.39 11.83
CA LEU A 9 13.11 7.09 11.61
C LEU A 9 12.58 7.00 10.18
N ARG A 10 13.04 6.00 9.42
CA ARG A 10 12.52 5.67 8.10
C ARG A 10 11.45 4.59 8.22
N VAL A 11 10.27 4.85 7.66
CA VAL A 11 9.18 3.87 7.60
C VAL A 11 8.87 3.57 6.14
N VAL A 12 8.78 2.28 5.81
CA VAL A 12 8.45 1.79 4.47
C VAL A 12 7.18 0.95 4.54
N ALA A 13 6.25 1.20 3.62
CA ALA A 13 5.05 0.38 3.47
C ALA A 13 5.32 -0.76 2.48
N LEU A 14 5.06 -2.00 2.90
CA LEU A 14 5.07 -3.18 2.03
C LEU A 14 3.63 -3.61 1.75
N ILE A 15 3.22 -3.59 0.47
CA ILE A 15 1.86 -3.94 0.04
C ILE A 15 1.90 -5.23 -0.77
N PRO A 16 1.58 -6.40 -0.18
CA PRO A 16 1.54 -7.66 -0.92
C PRO A 16 0.31 -7.71 -1.85
N ALA A 17 0.55 -7.78 -3.16
CA ALA A 17 -0.50 -7.76 -4.19
C ALA A 17 -0.43 -8.92 -5.20
N ALA A 18 0.43 -9.92 -4.98
CA ALA A 18 0.69 -11.02 -5.92
C ALA A 18 -0.39 -12.13 -5.95
N GLY A 19 -1.48 -11.99 -5.20
CA GLY A 19 -2.52 -13.01 -5.12
C GLY A 19 -3.41 -13.07 -6.37
N GLN A 20 -3.65 -14.28 -6.90
CA GLN A 20 -4.45 -14.47 -8.12
C GLN A 20 -5.94 -14.09 -7.99
N GLY A 21 -6.49 -14.00 -6.77
CA GLY A 21 -7.87 -13.53 -6.59
C GLY A 21 -8.96 -14.50 -7.04
N LYS A 22 -8.70 -15.83 -7.05
CA LYS A 22 -9.62 -16.88 -7.56
C LYS A 22 -11.07 -16.80 -7.02
N ARG A 23 -11.26 -16.34 -5.79
CA ARG A 23 -12.59 -16.19 -5.17
C ARG A 23 -13.42 -15.04 -5.74
N MET A 24 -12.78 -14.05 -6.37
CA MET A 24 -13.48 -12.93 -7.00
C MET A 24 -13.96 -13.24 -8.43
N GLY A 25 -13.73 -14.46 -8.95
CA GLY A 25 -14.27 -14.89 -10.25
C GLY A 25 -13.79 -14.09 -11.45
N SER A 26 -12.72 -13.30 -11.30
CA SER A 26 -12.17 -12.42 -12.33
C SER A 26 -10.97 -13.06 -12.99
N GLU A 27 -10.91 -13.00 -14.32
CA GLU A 27 -9.72 -13.36 -15.14
C GLU A 27 -8.50 -12.49 -14.78
N ARG A 28 -8.73 -11.26 -14.31
CA ARG A 28 -7.69 -10.32 -13.88
C ARG A 28 -7.38 -10.46 -12.39
N PRO A 29 -6.11 -10.38 -11.97
CA PRO A 29 -5.76 -10.39 -10.55
C PRO A 29 -6.50 -9.29 -9.78
N LYS A 30 -7.04 -9.62 -8.60
CA LYS A 30 -7.93 -8.73 -7.84
C LYS A 30 -7.39 -7.33 -7.56
N ALA A 31 -6.06 -7.19 -7.44
CA ALA A 31 -5.40 -5.92 -7.17
C ALA A 31 -5.68 -4.86 -8.26
N PHE A 32 -5.99 -5.32 -9.48
CA PHE A 32 -6.24 -4.47 -10.65
C PHE A 32 -7.71 -4.35 -11.05
N ILE A 33 -8.63 -5.00 -10.32
CA ILE A 33 -10.06 -4.78 -10.53
C ILE A 33 -10.37 -3.32 -10.20
N LEU A 34 -11.22 -2.68 -11.01
CA LEU A 34 -11.59 -1.28 -10.81
C LEU A 34 -12.71 -1.16 -9.77
N LEU A 35 -12.53 -0.22 -8.85
CA LEU A 35 -13.53 0.23 -7.88
C LEU A 35 -13.65 1.76 -8.02
N GLY A 36 -14.80 2.23 -8.48
CA GLY A 36 -15.02 3.67 -8.74
C GLY A 36 -14.07 4.24 -9.81
N GLY A 37 -13.77 3.46 -10.85
CA GLY A 37 -12.89 3.88 -11.96
C GLY A 37 -11.38 3.75 -11.69
N LEU A 38 -10.96 3.36 -10.48
CA LEU A 38 -9.55 3.19 -10.11
C LEU A 38 -9.27 1.74 -9.68
N PRO A 39 -8.08 1.18 -9.99
CA PRO A 39 -7.67 -0.13 -9.47
C PRO A 39 -7.77 -0.18 -7.94
N ILE A 40 -8.21 -1.30 -7.37
CA ILE A 40 -8.29 -1.49 -5.91
C ILE A 40 -6.95 -1.16 -5.23
N LEU A 41 -5.83 -1.54 -5.85
CA LEU A 41 -4.49 -1.25 -5.34
C LEU A 41 -4.22 0.26 -5.18
N ALA A 42 -4.82 1.12 -6.01
CA ALA A 42 -4.64 2.58 -5.94
C ALA A 42 -5.34 3.21 -4.72
N HIS A 43 -6.26 2.47 -4.08
CA HIS A 43 -6.92 2.92 -2.85
C HIS A 43 -6.12 2.57 -1.58
N THR A 44 -5.19 1.60 -1.66
CA THR A 44 -4.41 1.11 -0.49
C THR A 44 -3.41 2.13 0.07
N PRO A 45 -2.58 2.83 -0.74
CA PRO A 45 -1.61 3.80 -0.22
C PRO A 45 -2.28 5.02 0.43
N LYS A 46 -3.48 5.40 -0.03
CA LYS A 46 -4.19 6.59 0.46
C LYS A 46 -4.53 6.53 1.95
N ASN A 47 -4.58 5.31 2.52
CA ASN A 47 -5.02 5.09 3.90
C ASN A 47 -3.94 4.43 4.79
N SER A 48 -2.74 4.17 4.27
CA SER A 48 -1.69 3.51 5.05
C SER A 48 -1.04 4.51 6.01
N LYS A 49 -1.26 4.33 7.31
CA LYS A 49 -0.53 5.03 8.37
C LYS A 49 0.66 4.17 8.82
N PRO A 50 1.80 4.79 9.18
CA PRO A 50 2.87 4.09 9.88
C PRO A 50 2.30 3.42 11.14
N ALA A 51 2.54 2.12 11.31
CA ALA A 51 2.30 1.44 12.58
C ALA A 51 3.46 1.76 13.53
N LEU A 52 3.57 3.02 13.94
CA LEU A 52 4.51 3.47 14.98
C LEU A 52 3.78 3.40 16.33
N ARG A 53 4.36 2.67 17.28
CA ARG A 53 3.90 2.61 18.68
C ARG A 53 4.60 3.69 19.50
#